data_AF-A0A377YVV6-F1
#
_entry.id   AF-A0A377YVV6-F1
#
_cell.length_a   1.000
_cell.length_b   1.000
_cell.length_c   1.000
_cell.angle_alpha   90.00
_cell.angle_beta   90.00
_cell.angle_gamma   90.00
#
_symmetry.space_group_name_H-M   'P 1'
#
loop_
_entity.id
_entity.type
_entity.pdbx_description
1 polymer ?
#
loop_
_entity_poly.entity_id
_entity_poly.type
_entity_poly.pdbx_seq_one_letter_code
_entity_poly.pdbx_strand_id
1 'polypeptide(L)'
;MSALINALSAEGYAVVLTSGPDAREKKMVDTIIAGCPQARLHSLAGQLTLRQLAAVIDHARLFIGVDSVPMHMAAALGTPLVALFGPRS
;
A
#
# COMPACT_ATOMS: atom_id res chain seq x y z
N MET A 1 -0.73 0.94 10.32
CA MET A 1 -1.09 1.37 8.95
C MET A 1 -2.36 2.24 8.93
N SER A 2 -3.47 1.85 9.60
CA SER A 2 -4.73 2.63 9.58
C SER A 2 -4.59 4.10 9.97
N ALA A 3 -3.81 4.43 11.02
CA ALA A 3 -3.58 5.82 11.41
C ALA A 3 -2.92 6.66 10.30
N LEU A 4 -1.95 6.10 9.57
CA LEU A 4 -1.30 6.74 8.43
C LEU A 4 -2.29 6.98 7.29
N ILE A 5 -3.11 5.98 6.97
CA ILE A 5 -4.14 6.09 5.93
C ILE A 5 -5.15 7.19 6.28
N ASN A 6 -5.62 7.22 7.53
CA ASN A 6 -6.55 8.25 8.00
C ASN A 6 -5.93 9.65 7.93
N ALA A 7 -4.67 9.82 8.32
CA ALA A 7 -3.97 11.10 8.22
C ALA A 7 -3.85 11.56 6.76
N LEU A 8 -3.37 10.70 5.85
CA LEU A 8 -3.27 11.02 4.43
C LEU A 8 -4.64 11.35 3.81
N SER A 9 -5.68 10.60 4.20
CA SER A 9 -7.04 10.88 3.72
C SER A 9 -7.59 12.19 4.26
N ALA A 10 -7.28 12.56 5.51
CA ALA A 10 -7.69 13.85 6.09
C ALA A 10 -7.02 15.03 5.37
N GLU A 11 -5.81 14.82 4.85
CA GLU A 11 -5.10 15.76 3.97
C GLU A 11 -5.60 15.75 2.51
N GLY A 12 -6.64 14.97 2.21
CA GLY A 12 -7.30 14.94 0.91
C GLY A 12 -6.72 13.94 -0.11
N TYR A 13 -5.70 13.16 0.26
CA TYR A 13 -5.12 12.14 -0.61
C TYR A 13 -6.03 10.91 -0.70
N ALA A 14 -6.13 10.35 -1.92
CA ALA A 14 -6.70 9.02 -2.12
C ALA A 14 -5.61 7.96 -1.90
N VAL A 15 -5.94 6.92 -1.13
CA VAL A 15 -5.00 5.84 -0.79
C VAL A 15 -5.44 4.56 -1.47
N VAL A 16 -4.51 3.88 -2.13
CA VAL A 16 -4.70 2.53 -2.67
C VAL A 16 -3.95 1.54 -1.80
N LEU A 17 -4.66 0.55 -1.27
CA LEU A 17 -4.09 -0.54 -0.48
C LEU A 17 -3.94 -1.79 -1.35
N THR A 18 -2.74 -2.38 -1.35
CA THR A 18 -2.42 -3.59 -2.10
C THR A 18 -1.86 -4.66 -1.18
N SER A 19 -1.95 -5.92 -1.60
CA SER A 19 -1.34 -7.08 -0.95
C SER A 19 -1.33 -8.25 -1.95
N GLY A 20 -0.61 -9.33 -1.62
CA GLY A 20 -0.82 -10.60 -2.30
C GLY A 20 -2.17 -11.25 -1.95
N PRO A 21 -2.48 -12.40 -2.59
CA PRO A 21 -3.76 -13.07 -2.45
C PRO A 21 -3.87 -13.95 -1.19
N ASP A 22 -2.82 -14.06 -0.38
CA ASP A 22 -2.76 -14.95 0.77
C ASP A 22 -3.81 -14.59 1.83
N ALA A 23 -4.36 -15.61 2.50
CA ALA A 23 -5.44 -15.43 3.48
C ALA A 23 -5.00 -14.56 4.68
N ARG A 24 -3.74 -14.64 5.10
CA ARG A 24 -3.19 -13.83 6.19
C ARG A 24 -3.12 -12.36 5.78
N GLU A 25 -2.69 -12.10 4.56
CA GLU A 25 -2.64 -10.73 4.01
C GLU A 25 -4.04 -10.12 3.87
N LYS A 26 -5.01 -10.90 3.38
CA LYS A 26 -6.41 -10.45 3.30
C LYS A 26 -6.97 -10.09 4.68
N LYS A 27 -6.77 -10.93 5.69
CA LYS A 27 -7.21 -10.65 7.06
C LYS A 27 -6.56 -9.38 7.63
N MET A 28 -5.28 -9.14 7.31
CA MET A 28 -4.59 -7.91 7.70
C MET A 28 -5.19 -6.69 7.00
N VAL A 29 -5.49 -6.79 5.70
CA VAL A 29 -6.16 -5.74 4.92
C VAL A 29 -7.55 -5.43 5.50
N ASP A 30 -8.35 -6.43 5.83
CA ASP A 30 -9.67 -6.25 6.45
C ASP A 30 -9.57 -5.49 7.78
N THR A 31 -8.57 -5.83 8.59
CA THR A 31 -8.28 -5.13 9.86
C THR A 31 -7.92 -3.67 9.62
N ILE A 32 -7.13 -3.40 8.57
CA ILE A 32 -6.73 -2.02 8.22
C ILE A 32 -7.94 -1.20 7.78
N ILE A 33 -8.78 -1.76 6.88
CA ILE A 33 -9.98 -1.13 6.35
C ILE A 33 -10.99 -0.83 7.47
N ALA A 34 -11.20 -1.77 8.39
CA ALA A 34 -12.08 -1.56 9.55
C ALA A 34 -11.65 -0.37 10.42
N GLY A 35 -10.34 -0.07 10.48
CA GLY A 35 -9.79 1.10 11.16
C GLY A 35 -9.84 2.42 10.37
N CYS A 36 -10.39 2.41 9.15
CA CYS A 36 -10.42 3.55 8.23
C CYS A 36 -11.83 3.88 7.69
N PRO A 37 -12.89 3.95 8.52
CA PRO A 37 -14.28 3.99 8.05
C PRO A 37 -14.64 5.23 7.22
N GLN A 38 -13.90 6.33 7.37
CA GLN A 38 -14.13 7.60 6.66
C GLN A 38 -13.03 7.92 5.65
N ALA A 39 -12.01 7.06 5.52
CA ALA A 39 -10.88 7.35 4.64
C ALA A 39 -11.25 7.13 3.17
N ARG A 40 -10.66 7.93 2.29
CA ARG A 40 -10.64 7.71 0.84
C ARG A 40 -9.68 6.58 0.49
N LEU A 41 -10.08 5.37 0.86
CA LEU A 41 -9.29 4.15 0.75
C LEU A 41 -9.91 3.20 -0.27
N HIS A 42 -9.13 2.79 -1.26
CA HIS A 42 -9.50 1.76 -2.22
C HIS A 42 -8.60 0.53 -2.03
N SER A 43 -9.20 -0.63 -1.77
CA SER A 43 -8.45 -1.88 -1.64
C SER A 43 -8.43 -2.65 -2.96
N LEU A 44 -7.23 -2.91 -3.47
CA LEU A 44 -6.93 -3.80 -4.59
C LEU A 44 -6.17 -5.07 -4.10
N ALA A 45 -6.28 -5.36 -2.81
CA ALA A 45 -5.63 -6.49 -2.16
C ALA A 45 -5.98 -7.82 -2.83
N GLY A 46 -4.96 -8.57 -3.26
CA GLY A 46 -5.12 -9.86 -3.93
C GLY A 46 -5.82 -9.80 -5.30
N GLN A 47 -6.03 -8.61 -5.87
CA GLN A 47 -6.73 -8.43 -7.15
C GLN A 47 -5.78 -8.10 -8.31
N LEU A 48 -4.50 -7.84 -8.02
CA LEU A 48 -3.53 -7.36 -9.00
C LEU A 48 -2.55 -8.46 -9.39
N THR A 49 -2.30 -8.58 -10.69
CA THR A 49 -1.08 -9.22 -11.20
C THR A 49 0.14 -8.33 -10.93
N LEU A 50 1.36 -8.89 -11.00
CA LEU A 50 2.59 -8.10 -10.82
C LEU A 50 2.70 -6.93 -11.81
N ARG A 51 2.23 -7.09 -13.06
CA ARG A 51 2.24 -6.01 -14.06
C ARG A 51 1.26 -4.90 -13.71
N GLN A 52 0.06 -5.26 -13.24
CA GLN A 52 -0.92 -4.26 -12.80
C GLN A 52 -0.45 -3.54 -11.53
N LEU A 53 0.20 -4.26 -10.62
CA LEU A 53 0.81 -3.65 -9.44
C LEU A 53 1.90 -2.64 -9.82
N ALA A 54 2.79 -2.99 -10.74
CA ALA A 54 3.79 -2.07 -11.26
C ALA A 54 3.15 -0.82 -11.89
N ALA A 55 2.08 -0.96 -12.67
CA ALA A 55 1.36 0.18 -13.23
C ALA A 55 0.72 1.08 -12.16
N VAL A 56 0.13 0.49 -11.10
CA VAL A 56 -0.41 1.25 -9.98
C VAL A 56 0.70 2.04 -9.26
N ILE A 57 1.87 1.42 -9.07
CA ILE A 57 3.04 2.05 -8.44
C ILE A 57 3.60 3.17 -9.32
N ASP A 58 3.73 2.96 -10.63
CA ASP A 58 4.24 3.94 -11.59
C ASP A 58 3.39 5.24 -11.62
N HIS A 59 2.08 5.10 -11.45
CA HIS A 59 1.15 6.23 -11.37
C HIS A 59 0.95 6.80 -9.96
N ALA A 60 1.55 6.21 -8.93
CA ALA A 60 1.43 6.71 -7.56
C ALA A 60 2.31 7.95 -7.35
N ARG A 61 1.81 8.91 -6.56
CA ARG A 61 2.63 10.06 -6.11
C ARG A 61 3.65 9.67 -5.05
N LEU A 62 3.37 8.59 -4.32
CA LEU A 62 4.19 8.08 -3.23
C LEU A 62 3.83 6.61 -2.99
N PHE A 63 4.84 5.75 -2.89
CA PHE A 63 4.71 4.39 -2.39
C PHE A 63 5.12 4.33 -0.91
N ILE A 64 4.35 3.64 -0.07
CA ILE A 64 4.71 3.36 1.33
C ILE A 64 4.57 1.86 1.56
N GLY A 65 5.63 1.22 2.03
CA GLY A 65 5.63 -0.23 2.23
C GLY A 65 6.79 -0.72 3.07
N VAL A 66 6.82 -2.02 3.32
CA VAL A 66 7.94 -2.71 3.95
C VAL A 66 8.91 -3.22 2.88
N ASP A 67 10.09 -3.70 3.31
CA ASP A 67 11.06 -4.35 2.44
C ASP A 67 10.43 -5.58 1.74
N SER A 68 10.11 -5.43 0.45
CA SER A 68 9.30 -6.38 -0.32
C SER A 68 9.39 -6.09 -1.82
N VAL A 69 8.93 -7.02 -2.66
CA VAL A 69 8.90 -6.86 -4.12
C VAL A 69 8.26 -5.54 -4.60
N PRO A 70 7.11 -5.08 -4.07
CA PRO A 70 6.54 -3.77 -4.42
C PRO A 70 7.46 -2.58 -4.13
N MET A 71 8.29 -2.65 -3.07
CA MET A 71 9.25 -1.60 -2.75
C MET A 71 10.36 -1.51 -3.82
N HIS A 72 10.90 -2.66 -4.24
CA HIS A 72 11.88 -2.69 -5.33
C HIS A 72 11.28 -2.23 -6.67
N MET A 73 9.99 -2.52 -6.93
CA MET A 73 9.30 -2.00 -8.11
C MET A 73 9.23 -0.47 -8.07
N ALA A 74 8.84 0.13 -6.94
CA ALA A 74 8.80 1.58 -6.79
C ALA A 74 10.17 2.23 -7.04
N ALA A 75 11.24 1.62 -6.50
CA ALA A 75 12.61 2.09 -6.74
C ALA A 75 13.00 2.02 -8.22
N ALA A 76 12.66 0.91 -8.92
CA ALA A 76 12.98 0.72 -10.33
C ALA A 76 12.19 1.66 -11.26
N LEU A 77 10.96 2.01 -10.88
CA LEU A 77 10.08 2.90 -11.64
C LEU A 77 10.35 4.39 -11.35
N GLY A 78 11.18 4.71 -10.35
CA GLY A 78 11.42 6.09 -9.93
C GLY A 78 10.26 6.71 -9.16
N THR A 79 9.29 5.91 -8.71
CA THR A 79 8.20 6.36 -7.84
C THR A 79 8.79 6.77 -6.49
N PRO A 80 8.51 7.99 -5.98
CA PRO A 80 8.91 8.38 -4.63
C PRO A 80 8.44 7.34 -3.61
N LEU A 81 9.31 6.93 -2.68
CA LEU A 81 8.98 5.84 -1.76
C LEU A 81 9.45 6.09 -0.33
N VAL A 82 8.67 5.58 0.63
CA VAL A 82 9.04 5.43 2.04
C VAL A 82 9.04 3.94 2.37
N ALA A 83 10.22 3.41 2.66
CA ALA A 83 10.40 2.03 3.07
C ALA A 83 10.50 1.93 4.60
N LEU A 84 9.66 1.08 5.19
CA LEU A 84 9.64 0.79 6.62
C LEU A 84 10.47 -0.46 6.89
N PHE A 85 11.62 -0.29 7.54
CA PHE A 85 12.49 -1.38 7.96
C PHE A 85 12.26 -1.73 9.43
N GLY A 86 12.17 -3.04 9.71
CA GLY A 86 12.12 -3.54 11.08
C GLY A 86 13.51 -3.58 11.74
N PRO A 87 13.59 -3.95 13.03
CA PRO A 87 14.85 -4.02 13.78
C PRO A 87 15.80 -5.15 13.34
N ARG A 88 15.48 -5.89 12.28
CA ARG A 88 16.37 -6.88 11.68
C ARG A 88 16.89 -6.29 10.37
N SER A 89 18.09 -5.74 10.46
CA SER A 89 19.02 -5.44 9.37
C SER A 89 20.29 -6.25 9.60
#